data_AF-A0A075HHU0-F1
#
_entry.id   AF-A0A075HHU0-F1
#
_cell.length_a   1.000
_cell.length_b   1.000
_cell.length_c   1.000
_cell.angle_alpha   90.00
_cell.angle_beta   90.00
_cell.angle_gamma   90.00
#
_symmetry.space_group_name_H-M   'P 1'
#
loop_
_entity.id
_entity.type
_entity.pdbx_description
1 polymer ?
#
loop_
_entity_poly.entity_id
_entity_poly.type
_entity_poly.pdbx_seq_one_letter_code
_entity_poly.pdbx_strand_id
1 'polypeptide(L)' 'MSKFSLIAMGGTFDIIHHGHITLLSTAFDISEKVIIGLTSDEFVQKKGKTLFTNMMSVSKT' A
#
# COMPACT_ATOMS: atom_id res chain seq x y z
N MET A 1 -7.50 17.74 -13.29
CA MET A 1 -7.13 18.27 -11.97
C MET A 1 -7.28 17.15 -10.97
N SER A 2 -6.26 16.94 -10.14
CA SER A 2 -6.32 16.09 -8.94
C SER A 2 -7.49 16.49 -8.06
N LYS A 3 -8.23 15.51 -7.53
CA LYS A 3 -9.37 15.76 -6.64
C LYS A 3 -8.91 16.12 -5.23
N PHE A 4 -7.76 15.60 -4.82
CA PHE A 4 -7.17 15.80 -3.50
C PHE A 4 -5.70 16.19 -3.61
N SER A 5 -5.23 17.08 -2.72
CA SER A 5 -3.80 17.44 -2.65
C SER A 5 -2.97 16.34 -1.99
N LEU A 6 -3.56 15.54 -1.10
CA LEU A 6 -2.90 14.48 -0.36
C LEU A 6 -3.90 13.37 0.00
N ILE A 7 -3.49 12.11 -0.20
CA ILE A 7 -4.17 10.92 0.32
C ILE A 7 -3.18 10.10 1.15
N ALA A 8 -3.66 9.53 2.26
CA ALA A 8 -2.92 8.58 3.07
C ALA A 8 -3.71 7.27 3.17
N MET A 9 -3.02 6.15 3.07
CA MET A 9 -3.58 4.81 3.21
C MET A 9 -2.58 3.88 3.91
N GLY A 10 -3.08 2.85 4.57
CA GLY A 10 -2.26 1.91 5.32
C GLY A 10 -2.71 0.47 5.13
N GLY A 11 -1.77 -0.45 5.13
CA GLY A 11 -2.05 -1.88 4.97
C GLY A 11 -0.83 -2.75 5.18
N THR A 12 -1.07 -4.05 5.28
CA THR A 12 0.04 -5.03 5.27
C THR A 12 0.53 -5.26 3.84
N PHE A 13 -0.37 -5.17 2.85
CA PHE A 13 -0.08 -5.42 1.43
C PHE A 13 0.67 -6.75 1.19
N ASP A 14 0.35 -7.76 2.01
CA ASP A 14 0.88 -9.12 1.86
C ASP A 14 0.32 -9.76 0.59
N ILE A 15 1.21 -10.25 -0.28
CA ILE A 15 0.93 -10.70 -1.66
C ILE A 15 0.07 -9.70 -2.45
N ILE A 16 0.69 -8.92 -3.33
CA ILE A 16 -0.04 -7.98 -4.18
C ILE A 16 -0.99 -8.72 -5.12
N HIS A 17 -2.29 -8.48 -4.95
CA HIS A 17 -3.36 -8.97 -5.80
C HIS A 17 -4.19 -7.81 -6.38
N HIS A 18 -5.14 -8.13 -7.26
CA HIS A 18 -5.92 -7.13 -7.99
C HIS A 18 -6.54 -6.03 -7.09
N GLY A 19 -7.09 -6.40 -5.93
CA GLY A 19 -7.61 -5.42 -4.95
C GLY A 19 -6.60 -4.34 -4.51
N HIS A 20 -5.33 -4.71 -4.24
CA HIS A 20 -4.29 -3.73 -3.90
C HIS A 20 -3.98 -2.80 -5.08
N ILE A 21 -3.90 -3.35 -6.29
CA ILE A 21 -3.65 -2.57 -7.51
C ILE A 21 -4.76 -1.55 -7.74
N THR A 22 -6.03 -1.97 -7.65
CA THR A 22 -7.18 -1.07 -7.84
C THR A 22 -7.19 0.05 -6.79
N LEU A 23 -6.88 -0.28 -5.54
CA LEU A 23 -6.79 0.71 -4.47
C LEU A 23 -5.66 1.73 -4.73
N LEU A 24 -4.46 1.26 -5.06
CA LEU A 24 -3.31 2.11 -5.33
C LEU A 24 -3.51 2.97 -6.58
N SER A 25 -4.01 2.39 -7.67
CA SER A 25 -4.32 3.13 -8.91
C SER A 25 -5.29 4.26 -8.63
N THR A 26 -6.38 3.96 -7.92
CA THR A 26 -7.38 4.98 -7.56
C THR A 26 -6.77 6.11 -6.76
N ALA A 27 -5.90 5.82 -5.79
CA ALA A 27 -5.23 6.83 -4.99
C ALA A 27 -4.30 7.72 -5.83
N PHE A 28 -3.55 7.13 -6.78
CA PHE A 28 -2.68 7.89 -7.67
C PHE A 28 -3.44 8.70 -8.73
N ASP A 29 -4.60 8.22 -9.18
CA ASP A 29 -5.41 8.91 -10.20
C ASP A 29 -6.07 10.18 -9.65
N ILE A 30 -6.45 10.17 -8.37
CA ILE A 30 -7.25 11.25 -7.78
C ILE A 30 -6.44 12.22 -6.90
N SER A 31 -5.14 12.02 -6.72
CA SER A 31 -4.33 12.85 -5.84
C SER A 31 -2.98 13.27 -6.40
N GLU A 32 -2.48 14.42 -5.93
CA GLU A 32 -1.13 14.90 -6.26
C GLU A 32 -0.05 14.13 -5.51
N LYS A 33 -0.34 13.73 -4.28
CA LYS A 33 0.56 13.02 -3.37
C LYS A 33 -0.16 11.88 -2.66
N VAL A 34 0.50 10.72 -2.59
CA VAL A 34 0.01 9.55 -1.87
C VAL A 34 1.06 9.13 -0.84
N ILE A 35 0.63 8.93 0.40
CA ILE A 35 1.42 8.32 1.48
C ILE A 35 0.87 6.92 1.74
N ILE A 36 1.75 5.92 1.74
CA ILE A 36 1.40 4.52 1.98
C ILE A 36 2.14 4.01 3.21
N GLY A 37 1.39 3.72 4.28
CA GLY A 37 1.91 3.09 5.49
C GLY A 37 1.93 1.57 5.36
N LEU A 38 3.12 0.97 5.51
CA LEU A 38 3.27 -0.48 5.55
C LEU A 38 3.29 -0.96 7.01
N THR A 39 2.57 -2.05 7.26
CA THR A 39 2.59 -2.72 8.56
C THR A 39 3.92 -3.43 8.75
N SER A 40 4.54 -3.32 9.94
CA SER A 40 5.77 -4.07 10.23
C SER A 40 5.49 -5.56 10.45
N ASP A 41 6.46 -6.40 10.12
CA ASP A 41 6.37 -7.84 10.34
C ASP A 41 6.10 -8.18 11.81
N GLU A 42 6.67 -7.42 12.74
CA GLU A 42 6.42 -7.57 14.18
C GLU A 42 4.93 -7.38 14.52
N PHE A 43 4.29 -6.36 13.94
CA PHE A 43 2.88 -6.10 14.17
C PHE A 43 1.98 -7.18 13.54
N VAL A 44 2.35 -7.67 12.35
CA VAL A 44 1.60 -8.75 11.69
C VAL A 44 1.70 -10.05 12.49
N GLN A 45 2.88 -10.39 12.97
CA GLN A 45 3.12 -11.57 13.81
C GLN A 45 2.33 -11.48 15.13
N LYS A 46 2.31 -10.31 15.80
CA LYS A 46 1.48 -10.07 16.98
C LYS A 46 -0.02 -10.29 16.72
N LYS A 47 -0.46 -10.16 15.47
CA LYS A 47 -1.85 -10.41 15.04
C LYS A 47 -2.10 -11.85 14.58
N GLY A 48 -1.12 -12.76 14.73
CA GLY A 48 -1.27 -14.18 14.42
C GLY A 48 -1.33 -14.49 12.92
N LYS A 49 -0.84 -13.58 12.06
CA LYS A 49 -0.79 -13.77 10.62
C LYS A 49 0.61 -14.23 10.20
N THR A 50 0.67 -15.24 9.34
CA THR A 50 1.90 -15.68 8.67
C THR A 50 2.08 -14.90 7.37
N LEU A 51 3.21 -14.23 7.22
CA LEU A 51 3.57 -13.52 5.99
C LEU A 51 4.25 -14.48 5.00
N PHE A 52 3.91 -14.37 3.72
CA PHE A 52 4.55 -15.11 2.62
C PHE A 52 5.28 -14.11 1.71
N THR A 53 6.34 -13.47 2.21
CA THR A 53 7.01 -12.37 1.51
C THR A 53 7.87 -12.84 0.33
N ASN A 54 7.62 -12.29 -0.87
CA ASN A 54 8.65 -11.95 -1.86
C ASN A 54 8.80 -10.42 -1.86
N MET A 55 9.97 -9.91 -1.49
CA MET A 55 10.25 -8.47 -1.45
C MET A 55 10.24 -7.90 -2.88
N MET A 56 9.46 -6.84 -3.14
CA MET A 56 9.62 -6.01 -4.34
C MET A 56 9.82 -4.56 -3.92
N SER A 57 10.94 -3.96 -4.36
CA SER A 57 11.14 -2.52 -4.34
C SER A 57 10.40 -1.88 -5.51
N VAL A 58 9.45 -0.99 -5.24
CA VAL A 58 8.80 -0.15 -6.25
C VAL A 58 9.41 1.24 -6.16
N SER A 59 10.14 1.65 -7.20
CA SER A 59 10.62 3.02 -7.40
C SER A 59 9.71 3.71 -8.40
N LYS A 60 9.30 4.94 -8.08
CA LYS A 60 8.55 5.80 -9.00
C LYS A 60 9.57 6.66 -9.76
N THR A 61 9.76 6.38 -11.04
CA THR A 61 10.25 7.39 -12.00
C THR A 61 9.09 8.27 -12.44
#